data_AF-A0A915EZ44-F1
#
_entry.id   AF-A0A915EZ44-F1
#
_cell.length_a   1.000
_cell.length_b   1.000
_cell.length_c   1.000
_cell.angle_alpha   90.00
_cell.angle_beta   90.00
_cell.angle_gamma   90.00
#
_symmetry.space_group_name_H-M   'P 1'
#
loop_
_entity.id
_entity.type
_entity.pdbx_description
1 polymer ?
#
loop_
_entity_poly.entity_id
_entity_poly.type
_entity_poly.pdbx_seq_one_letter_code
_entity_poly.pdbx_strand_id
1 'polypeptide(L)'
;MVNNARERERAGDRGCVGVVVLIVPMCICTVQLLYQAIVDVLAQPVTGDNEEECLLNEGSFAIHKDRLRQKACNRLLNPRKLNTHLRSYFQQANIHLVEEHMKALEGLTLNDVVVFVAAFLSRVYVKAFVYGNVPATEAKQYVDYTLSTLKPREVAVLKPYRKAALPACLSRLRVMNFDKTDVNTYLVLVSPLQGTPSHDLRYEVMNEVLESCLQESAFAYLRTRETLGYSVGLYSWSLSSTTGQCGLSLYVSSQANKFDSNVVAGRMYAFWYRIMPYIVFHLKEEAFRTSVEALIAANLLEDATMKVEIDRNLKEIFSDRHVFDRRQRSVEILRQLKLSDVQDFYRETYHNLEKQPSLMIQVDALSDVESTDDASSVDGSAKALKTFDWPLCIVPMSGDQAEAERSAALSVDVREAVLACAPSLITDAAKGDPIPEDKSVEVALPRIVEIPKVRDFKHKVLFAPIGAMNTVDHWRWIGRNEAFRWRPWPGHLLNCRHNREGRRSHGVIVIVDELPQHSLHRGGCHYRRNAVVLDFKEDKKFTIGRTFMPINSEDVVYLQYN
;
A
#
# COMPACT_ATOMS: atom_id res chain seq x y z
N MET A 1 1.38 -11.52 -40.35
CA MET A 1 0.09 -11.98 -39.78
C MET A 1 0.17 -13.35 -39.07
N VAL A 2 1.32 -13.82 -38.55
CA VAL A 2 1.38 -15.12 -37.80
C VAL A 2 2.13 -15.05 -36.45
N ASN A 3 2.68 -13.91 -36.03
CA ASN A 3 3.47 -13.83 -34.78
C ASN A 3 2.76 -13.29 -33.52
N ASN A 4 1.47 -12.91 -33.58
CA ASN A 4 0.74 -12.38 -32.42
C ASN A 4 -0.07 -13.42 -31.61
N ALA A 5 -0.09 -14.69 -32.03
CA ALA A 5 -0.87 -15.72 -31.33
C ALA A 5 -0.12 -16.30 -30.10
N ARG A 6 1.21 -16.40 -30.15
CA ARG A 6 2.01 -17.02 -29.06
C ARG A 6 2.21 -16.14 -27.82
N GLU A 7 2.04 -14.82 -27.92
CA GLU A 7 2.07 -13.94 -26.74
C GLU A 7 0.72 -13.89 -26.01
N ARG A 8 -0.40 -14.21 -26.68
CA ARG A 8 -1.72 -14.27 -26.05
C ARG A 8 -1.89 -15.50 -25.15
N GLU A 9 -1.19 -16.60 -25.43
CA GLU A 9 -1.19 -17.80 -24.56
C GLU A 9 -0.42 -17.63 -23.24
N ARG A 10 0.51 -16.65 -23.13
CA ARG A 10 1.24 -16.39 -21.88
C ARG A 10 0.49 -15.46 -20.91
N ALA A 11 -0.60 -14.83 -21.35
CA ALA A 11 -1.42 -13.92 -20.55
C ALA A 11 -2.59 -14.62 -19.82
N GLY A 12 -2.71 -15.96 -19.96
CA GLY A 12 -3.87 -16.77 -19.59
C GLY A 12 -3.91 -17.32 -18.16
N ASP A 13 -3.45 -16.57 -17.14
CA ASP A 13 -3.58 -16.95 -15.73
C ASP A 13 -4.21 -15.81 -14.90
N ARG A 14 -5.38 -15.34 -15.31
CA ARG A 14 -6.13 -14.31 -14.57
C ARG A 14 -7.53 -14.80 -14.26
N GLY A 15 -7.73 -15.15 -13.01
CA GLY A 15 -9.01 -15.60 -12.45
C GLY A 15 -8.87 -15.98 -10.98
N CYS A 16 -8.50 -15.04 -10.11
CA CYS A 16 -8.70 -15.28 -8.68
C CYS A 16 -9.97 -14.55 -8.23
N VAL A 17 -10.90 -15.27 -7.60
CA VAL A 17 -12.00 -14.67 -6.85
C VAL A 17 -11.74 -14.92 -5.38
N GLY A 18 -11.12 -13.95 -4.72
CA GLY A 18 -11.04 -13.94 -3.26
C GLY A 18 -12.42 -13.70 -2.66
N VAL A 19 -13.19 -14.75 -2.41
CA VAL A 19 -14.48 -14.61 -1.72
C VAL A 19 -14.26 -14.54 -0.22
N VAL A 20 -14.22 -13.34 0.34
CA VAL A 20 -14.04 -13.12 1.78
C VAL A 20 -15.40 -13.00 2.46
N VAL A 21 -15.90 -14.12 2.99
CA VAL A 21 -17.19 -14.14 3.68
C VAL A 21 -17.05 -13.69 5.12
N LEU A 22 -17.11 -12.39 5.33
CA LEU A 22 -17.12 -11.78 6.65
C LEU A 22 -18.53 -11.87 7.26
N ILE A 23 -18.64 -12.45 8.46
CA ILE A 23 -19.92 -12.61 9.16
C ILE A 23 -19.80 -12.00 10.56
N VAL A 24 -19.94 -10.69 10.62
CA VAL A 24 -20.01 -9.93 11.88
C VAL A 24 -21.39 -10.22 12.53
N PRO A 25 -21.52 -10.34 13.86
CA PRO A 25 -22.64 -11.09 14.45
C PRO A 25 -23.92 -10.25 14.43
N MET A 26 -24.88 -10.61 13.58
CA MET A 26 -26.32 -10.69 13.89
C MET A 26 -27.08 -11.42 12.76
N CYS A 27 -28.14 -12.13 13.15
CA CYS A 27 -29.03 -13.01 12.36
C CYS A 27 -28.34 -13.82 11.24
N ILE A 28 -27.75 -14.95 11.61
CA ILE A 28 -27.08 -15.92 10.71
C ILE A 28 -27.93 -16.17 9.45
N CYS A 29 -29.26 -16.32 9.62
CA CYS A 29 -30.20 -16.56 8.54
C CYS A 29 -30.21 -15.42 7.50
N THR A 30 -30.20 -14.16 7.93
CA THR A 30 -30.23 -13.00 7.01
C THR A 30 -28.91 -12.83 6.28
N VAL A 31 -27.78 -13.09 6.94
CA VAL A 31 -26.45 -13.00 6.33
C VAL A 31 -26.25 -14.11 5.29
N GLN A 32 -26.72 -15.32 5.57
CA GLN A 32 -26.70 -16.42 4.61
C GLN A 32 -27.54 -16.09 3.37
N LEU A 33 -28.78 -15.63 3.54
CA LEU A 33 -29.65 -15.26 2.43
C LEU A 33 -29.06 -14.13 1.57
N LEU A 34 -28.49 -13.11 2.21
CA LEU A 34 -27.84 -12.01 1.49
C LEU A 34 -26.60 -12.51 0.72
N TYR A 35 -25.76 -13.32 1.35
CA TYR A 35 -24.60 -13.92 0.69
C TYR A 35 -25.02 -14.73 -0.54
N GLN A 36 -26.05 -15.56 -0.38
CA GLN A 36 -26.62 -16.36 -1.46
C GLN A 36 -27.10 -15.47 -2.61
N ALA A 37 -27.86 -14.42 -2.30
CA ALA A 37 -28.33 -13.45 -3.29
C ALA A 37 -27.18 -12.76 -4.04
N ILE A 38 -26.08 -12.44 -3.37
CA ILE A 38 -24.90 -11.85 -4.02
C ILE A 38 -24.23 -12.85 -4.98
N VAL A 39 -24.04 -14.09 -4.54
CA VAL A 39 -23.46 -15.14 -5.38
C VAL A 39 -24.37 -15.48 -6.57
N ASP A 40 -25.69 -15.48 -6.37
CA ASP A 40 -26.66 -15.65 -7.45
C ASP A 40 -26.57 -14.52 -8.48
N VAL A 41 -26.45 -13.26 -8.04
CA VAL A 41 -26.20 -12.12 -8.93
C VAL A 41 -24.89 -12.27 -9.70
N LEU A 42 -23.82 -12.79 -9.08
CA LEU A 42 -22.56 -13.06 -9.79
C LEU A 42 -22.70 -14.16 -10.84
N ALA A 43 -23.61 -15.12 -10.66
CA ALA A 43 -23.87 -16.20 -11.60
C ALA A 43 -24.82 -15.81 -12.74
N GLN A 44 -25.56 -14.70 -12.59
CA GLN A 44 -26.47 -14.22 -13.63
C GLN A 44 -25.71 -13.81 -14.89
N PRO A 45 -26.29 -14.03 -16.09
CA PRO A 45 -25.74 -13.52 -17.33
C PRO A 45 -25.57 -11.99 -17.27
N VAL A 46 -24.43 -11.50 -17.76
CA VAL A 46 -24.17 -10.04 -17.86
C VAL A 46 -25.22 -9.38 -18.75
N THR A 47 -25.60 -10.04 -19.84
CA THR A 47 -26.64 -9.63 -20.78
C THR A 47 -27.71 -10.70 -20.94
N GLY A 48 -28.97 -10.32 -21.14
CA GLY A 48 -30.09 -11.24 -21.40
C GLY A 48 -31.13 -10.65 -22.35
N ASP A 49 -32.00 -11.52 -22.88
CA ASP A 49 -33.04 -11.14 -23.85
C ASP A 49 -34.18 -10.29 -23.21
N ASN A 50 -34.35 -10.38 -21.89
CA ASN A 50 -35.26 -9.55 -21.11
C ASN A 50 -34.49 -8.41 -20.42
N GLU A 51 -34.90 -7.15 -20.66
CA GLU A 51 -34.29 -5.96 -20.03
C GLU A 51 -34.34 -6.00 -18.48
N GLU A 52 -35.26 -6.78 -17.90
CA GLU A 52 -35.39 -6.94 -16.45
C GLU A 52 -34.45 -7.99 -15.83
N GLU A 53 -33.91 -8.92 -16.63
CA GLU A 53 -32.99 -9.98 -16.18
C GLU A 53 -31.52 -9.68 -16.51
N CYS A 54 -31.28 -8.62 -17.27
CA CYS A 54 -29.97 -8.20 -17.76
C CYS A 54 -29.25 -7.32 -16.71
N LEU A 55 -28.05 -7.72 -16.26
CA LEU A 55 -27.25 -6.94 -15.29
C LEU A 55 -26.74 -5.63 -15.88
N LEU A 56 -26.33 -5.63 -17.16
CA LEU A 56 -25.79 -4.47 -17.87
C LEU A 56 -26.34 -4.40 -19.30
N ASN A 57 -26.91 -3.25 -19.66
CA ASN A 57 -27.22 -2.91 -21.04
C ASN A 57 -26.26 -1.81 -21.54
N GLU A 58 -26.33 -1.46 -22.83
CA GLU A 58 -25.41 -0.48 -23.42
C GLU A 58 -25.46 0.90 -22.71
N GLY A 59 -26.66 1.34 -22.29
CA GLY A 59 -26.84 2.60 -21.57
C GLY A 59 -26.20 2.58 -20.17
N SER A 60 -26.48 1.56 -19.37
CA SER A 60 -25.92 1.43 -18.02
C SER A 60 -24.41 1.16 -18.06
N PHE A 61 -23.94 0.38 -19.03
CA PHE A 61 -22.52 0.17 -19.30
C PHE A 61 -21.79 1.49 -19.61
N ALA A 62 -22.33 2.31 -20.52
CA ALA A 62 -21.74 3.61 -20.86
C ALA A 62 -21.63 4.52 -19.63
N ILE A 63 -22.68 4.60 -18.79
CA ILE A 63 -22.67 5.37 -17.54
C ILE A 63 -21.61 4.83 -16.57
N HIS A 64 -21.49 3.50 -16.43
CA HIS A 64 -20.52 2.89 -15.52
C HIS A 64 -19.08 3.08 -15.99
N LYS A 65 -18.83 2.95 -17.29
CA LYS A 65 -17.54 3.23 -17.93
C LYS A 65 -17.13 4.69 -17.72
N ASP A 66 -18.05 5.63 -17.93
CA ASP A 66 -17.79 7.06 -17.73
C ASP A 66 -17.49 7.38 -16.25
N ARG A 67 -18.28 6.80 -15.33
CA ARG A 67 -18.06 6.94 -13.88
C ARG A 67 -16.72 6.36 -13.43
N LEU A 68 -16.30 5.22 -13.99
CA LEU A 68 -14.98 4.64 -13.73
C LEU A 68 -13.85 5.55 -14.22
N ARG A 69 -13.98 6.15 -15.41
CA ARG A 69 -13.03 7.14 -15.93
C ARG A 69 -12.93 8.31 -14.94
N GLN A 70 -14.06 8.95 -14.61
CA GLN A 70 -14.08 10.11 -13.74
C GLN A 70 -13.46 9.81 -12.36
N LYS A 71 -13.77 8.66 -11.78
CA LYS A 71 -13.18 8.23 -10.50
C LYS A 71 -11.66 8.04 -10.59
N ALA A 72 -11.16 7.45 -11.66
CA ALA A 72 -9.72 7.28 -11.87
C ALA A 72 -9.01 8.62 -12.09
N CYS A 73 -9.61 9.52 -12.89
CA CYS A 73 -9.12 10.87 -13.13
C CYS A 73 -9.03 11.68 -11.83
N ASN A 74 -10.15 11.83 -11.12
CA ASN A 74 -10.25 12.60 -9.88
C ASN A 74 -9.23 12.16 -8.84
N ARG A 75 -8.99 10.85 -8.75
CA ARG A 75 -7.99 10.30 -7.82
C ARG A 75 -6.58 10.80 -8.13
N LEU A 76 -6.20 10.88 -9.40
CA LEU A 76 -4.81 11.15 -9.81
C LEU A 76 -4.48 12.64 -9.94
N LEU A 77 -5.48 13.51 -9.85
CA LEU A 77 -5.28 14.95 -9.69
C LEU A 77 -4.59 15.31 -8.37
N ASN A 78 -4.80 14.49 -7.33
CA ASN A 78 -4.12 14.68 -6.06
C ASN A 78 -2.66 14.18 -6.14
N PRO A 79 -1.65 15.02 -5.84
CA PRO A 79 -0.24 14.70 -6.05
C PRO A 79 0.22 13.51 -5.19
N ARG A 80 -0.30 13.37 -3.98
CA ARG A 80 -0.01 12.22 -3.10
C ARG A 80 -0.55 10.91 -3.68
N LYS A 81 -1.75 10.93 -4.27
CA LYS A 81 -2.35 9.73 -4.90
C LYS A 81 -1.60 9.36 -6.17
N LEU A 82 -1.18 10.34 -6.97
CA LEU A 82 -0.32 10.12 -8.15
C LEU A 82 1.02 9.48 -7.75
N ASN A 83 1.69 10.02 -6.72
CA ASN A 83 2.92 9.42 -6.20
C ASN A 83 2.69 7.97 -5.71
N THR A 84 1.60 7.73 -4.98
CA THR A 84 1.23 6.38 -4.51
C THR A 84 1.00 5.40 -5.66
N HIS A 85 0.39 5.87 -6.76
CA HIS A 85 0.23 5.10 -7.99
C HIS A 85 1.58 4.72 -8.60
N LEU A 86 2.48 5.69 -8.77
CA LEU A 86 3.82 5.47 -9.32
C LEU A 86 4.67 4.54 -8.44
N ARG A 87 4.59 4.69 -7.11
CA ARG A 87 5.25 3.78 -6.17
C ARG A 87 4.76 2.35 -6.34
N SER A 88 3.45 2.15 -6.40
CA SER A 88 2.85 0.82 -6.62
C SER A 88 3.25 0.25 -7.99
N TYR A 89 3.33 1.10 -9.01
CA TYR A 89 3.78 0.73 -10.35
C TYR A 89 5.22 0.20 -10.37
N PHE A 90 6.14 0.79 -9.62
CA PHE A 90 7.51 0.30 -9.54
C PHE A 90 7.68 -0.92 -8.63
N GLN A 91 6.89 -1.05 -7.57
CA GLN A 91 7.00 -2.15 -6.62
C GLN A 91 6.38 -3.46 -7.13
N GLN A 92 5.38 -3.40 -8.03
CA GLN A 92 4.59 -4.57 -8.42
C GLN A 92 4.47 -4.72 -9.95
N ALA A 93 4.70 -5.93 -10.45
CA ALA A 93 4.73 -6.21 -11.89
C ALA A 93 3.38 -5.99 -12.59
N ASN A 94 2.26 -6.29 -11.91
CA ASN A 94 0.90 -6.28 -12.44
C ASN A 94 0.19 -4.91 -12.37
N ILE A 95 0.82 -3.89 -11.82
CA ILE A 95 0.26 -2.53 -11.77
C ILE A 95 0.58 -1.81 -13.08
N HIS A 96 -0.41 -1.22 -13.75
CA HIS A 96 -0.23 -0.49 -15.01
C HIS A 96 -0.28 1.03 -14.79
N LEU A 97 0.30 1.80 -15.73
CA LEU A 97 0.23 3.26 -15.68
C LEU A 97 -1.20 3.76 -15.95
N VAL A 98 -1.50 4.99 -15.51
CA VAL A 98 -2.80 5.60 -15.77
C VAL A 98 -3.11 5.67 -17.26
N GLU A 99 -2.11 6.00 -18.10
CA GLU A 99 -2.29 6.09 -19.55
C GLU A 99 -2.73 4.75 -20.15
N GLU A 100 -2.20 3.65 -19.63
CA GLU A 100 -2.53 2.29 -20.06
C GLU A 100 -3.95 1.92 -19.62
N HIS A 101 -4.32 2.25 -18.39
CA HIS A 101 -5.68 2.07 -17.88
C HIS A 101 -6.70 2.89 -18.66
N MET A 102 -6.42 4.16 -18.94
CA MET A 102 -7.35 5.04 -19.66
C MET A 102 -7.53 4.60 -21.11
N LYS A 103 -6.44 4.24 -21.80
CA LYS A 103 -6.51 3.71 -23.16
C LYS A 103 -7.27 2.38 -23.23
N ALA A 104 -7.07 1.50 -22.25
CA ALA A 104 -7.83 0.25 -22.14
C ALA A 104 -9.32 0.54 -21.88
N LEU A 105 -9.63 1.50 -21.00
CA LEU A 105 -10.99 1.89 -20.69
C LEU A 105 -11.69 2.50 -21.91
N GLU A 106 -11.01 3.35 -22.68
CA GLU A 106 -11.53 3.97 -23.91
C GLU A 106 -12.04 2.92 -24.91
N GLY A 107 -11.25 1.87 -25.15
CA GLY A 107 -11.60 0.78 -26.07
C GLY A 107 -12.56 -0.27 -25.50
N LEU A 108 -12.84 -0.27 -24.19
CA LEU A 108 -13.67 -1.30 -23.54
C LEU A 108 -15.12 -1.27 -24.04
N THR A 109 -15.63 -2.42 -24.49
CA THR A 109 -17.01 -2.59 -24.94
C THR A 109 -17.83 -3.45 -23.96
N LEU A 110 -19.16 -3.41 -24.05
CA LEU A 110 -20.02 -4.29 -23.25
C LEU A 110 -19.74 -5.77 -23.56
N ASN A 111 -19.54 -6.11 -24.83
CA ASN A 111 -19.20 -7.47 -25.24
C ASN A 111 -17.88 -7.96 -24.60
N ASP A 112 -16.89 -7.10 -24.43
CA ASP A 112 -15.65 -7.47 -23.72
C ASP A 112 -15.93 -7.87 -22.27
N VAL A 113 -16.85 -7.18 -21.59
CA VAL A 113 -17.28 -7.52 -20.22
C VAL A 113 -18.03 -8.86 -20.19
N VAL A 114 -18.93 -9.09 -21.15
CA VAL A 114 -19.67 -10.37 -21.27
C VAL A 114 -18.68 -11.54 -21.41
N VAL A 115 -17.72 -11.41 -22.32
CA VAL A 115 -16.68 -12.43 -22.55
C VAL A 115 -15.78 -12.58 -21.32
N PHE A 116 -15.37 -11.47 -20.70
CA PHE A 116 -14.51 -11.47 -19.53
C PHE A 116 -15.17 -12.16 -18.33
N VAL A 117 -16.42 -11.83 -17.98
CA VAL A 117 -17.11 -12.41 -16.82
C VAL A 117 -17.25 -13.92 -16.96
N ALA A 118 -17.66 -14.40 -18.15
CA ALA A 118 -17.75 -15.83 -18.42
C ALA A 118 -16.39 -16.53 -18.31
N ALA A 119 -15.34 -15.94 -18.89
CA ALA A 119 -13.98 -16.48 -18.81
C ALA A 119 -13.45 -16.49 -17.37
N PHE A 120 -13.66 -15.39 -16.64
CA PHE A 120 -13.21 -15.20 -15.26
C PHE A 120 -13.87 -16.20 -14.29
N LEU A 121 -15.19 -16.37 -14.37
CA LEU A 121 -15.92 -17.31 -13.51
C LEU A 121 -15.66 -18.79 -13.87
N SER A 122 -15.18 -19.07 -15.10
CA SER A 122 -14.85 -20.44 -15.50
C SER A 122 -13.61 -21.01 -14.78
N ARG A 123 -12.74 -20.16 -14.25
CA ARG A 123 -11.50 -20.54 -13.56
C ARG A 123 -11.34 -19.71 -12.30
N VAL A 124 -11.67 -20.28 -11.15
CA VAL A 124 -11.72 -19.54 -9.88
C VAL A 124 -10.97 -20.29 -8.79
N TYR A 125 -10.18 -19.54 -8.01
CA TYR A 125 -9.67 -19.99 -6.72
C TYR A 125 -10.43 -19.27 -5.61
N VAL A 126 -11.15 -20.01 -4.75
CA VAL A 126 -11.94 -19.44 -3.64
C VAL A 126 -11.19 -19.57 -2.33
N LYS A 127 -10.87 -18.43 -1.70
CA LYS A 127 -10.28 -18.37 -0.36
C LYS A 127 -11.24 -17.67 0.60
N ALA A 128 -11.88 -18.46 1.48
CA ALA A 128 -12.86 -17.96 2.43
C ALA A 128 -12.29 -17.86 3.86
N PHE A 129 -12.68 -16.79 4.54
CA PHE A 129 -12.46 -16.60 5.98
C PHE A 129 -13.79 -16.28 6.64
N VAL A 130 -14.36 -17.29 7.30
CA VAL A 130 -15.57 -17.12 8.10
C VAL A 130 -15.16 -16.90 9.55
N TYR A 131 -15.59 -15.79 10.12
CA TYR A 131 -15.25 -15.38 11.48
C TYR A 131 -16.51 -14.84 12.15
N GLY A 132 -16.81 -15.30 13.36
CA GLY A 132 -17.97 -14.85 14.15
C GLY A 132 -18.75 -16.02 14.77
N ASN A 133 -20.01 -15.76 15.12
CA ASN A 133 -20.92 -16.76 15.71
C ASN A 133 -21.52 -17.67 14.63
N VAL A 134 -20.69 -18.47 13.97
CA VAL A 134 -21.09 -19.42 12.92
C VAL A 134 -20.41 -20.77 13.19
N PRO A 135 -21.15 -21.88 13.33
CA PRO A 135 -20.54 -23.18 13.52
C PRO A 135 -19.77 -23.60 12.27
N ALA A 136 -18.71 -24.39 12.46
CA ALA A 136 -17.84 -24.83 11.36
C ALA A 136 -18.59 -25.61 10.26
N THR A 137 -19.73 -26.24 10.58
CA THR A 137 -20.60 -26.91 9.61
C THR A 137 -21.32 -25.93 8.70
N GLU A 138 -21.80 -24.80 9.22
CA GLU A 138 -22.46 -23.75 8.44
C GLU A 138 -21.44 -22.92 7.65
N ALA A 139 -20.26 -22.68 8.22
CA ALA A 139 -19.17 -21.97 7.53
C ALA A 139 -18.79 -22.64 6.18
N LYS A 140 -18.83 -23.97 6.11
CA LYS A 140 -18.58 -24.73 4.86
C LYS A 140 -19.66 -24.50 3.81
N GLN A 141 -20.91 -24.32 4.23
CA GLN A 141 -22.04 -24.10 3.32
C GLN A 141 -21.86 -22.85 2.45
N TYR A 142 -21.17 -21.81 2.94
CA TYR A 142 -20.85 -20.63 2.14
C TYR A 142 -19.95 -20.98 0.95
N VAL A 143 -18.90 -21.77 1.18
CA VAL A 143 -17.99 -22.21 0.13
C VAL A 143 -18.68 -23.19 -0.81
N ASP A 144 -19.39 -24.17 -0.25
CA ASP A 144 -20.13 -25.18 -1.02
C ASP A 144 -21.17 -24.52 -1.93
N TYR A 145 -21.93 -23.56 -1.40
CA TYR A 145 -22.90 -22.78 -2.17
C TYR A 145 -22.22 -22.03 -3.31
N THR A 146 -21.11 -21.33 -3.02
CA THR A 146 -20.34 -20.59 -4.04
C THR A 146 -19.90 -21.49 -5.19
N LEU A 147 -19.34 -22.65 -4.87
CA LEU A 147 -18.88 -23.60 -5.88
C LEU A 147 -20.06 -24.22 -6.65
N SER A 148 -21.16 -24.51 -5.96
CA SER A 148 -22.38 -25.09 -6.57
C SER A 148 -23.11 -24.12 -7.49
N THR A 149 -23.07 -22.82 -7.19
CA THR A 149 -23.73 -21.76 -7.97
C THR A 149 -22.85 -21.30 -9.13
N LEU A 150 -21.57 -20.99 -8.88
CA LEU A 150 -20.66 -20.51 -9.93
C LEU A 150 -20.16 -21.61 -10.88
N LYS A 151 -20.09 -22.87 -10.40
CA LYS A 151 -19.66 -24.05 -11.16
C LYS A 151 -18.37 -23.82 -11.98
N PRO A 152 -17.26 -23.39 -11.34
CA PRO A 152 -15.99 -23.19 -12.04
C PRO A 152 -15.52 -24.51 -12.66
N ARG A 153 -14.96 -24.45 -13.87
CA ARG A 153 -14.47 -25.62 -14.61
C ARG A 153 -13.12 -26.10 -14.09
N GLU A 154 -12.28 -25.16 -13.69
CA GLU A 154 -10.94 -25.42 -13.17
C GLU A 154 -10.65 -24.52 -11.98
N VAL A 155 -9.74 -24.97 -11.11
CA VAL A 155 -9.21 -24.16 -10.01
C VAL A 155 -8.07 -23.30 -10.54
N ALA A 156 -8.14 -21.99 -10.33
CA ALA A 156 -7.07 -21.09 -10.74
C ALA A 156 -5.79 -21.31 -9.92
N VAL A 157 -4.63 -21.16 -10.57
CA VAL A 157 -3.32 -21.26 -9.90
C VAL A 157 -2.84 -19.85 -9.55
N LEU A 158 -2.63 -19.60 -8.25
CA LEU A 158 -2.05 -18.34 -7.79
C LEU A 158 -0.55 -18.33 -8.09
N LYS A 159 -0.11 -17.31 -8.83
CA LYS A 159 1.31 -17.10 -9.10
C LYS A 159 1.89 -16.12 -8.08
N PRO A 160 3.06 -16.43 -7.48
CA PRO A 160 3.74 -15.50 -6.60
C PRO A 160 4.05 -14.19 -7.32
N TYR A 161 3.96 -13.08 -6.59
CA TYR A 161 4.35 -11.78 -7.12
C TYR A 161 5.87 -11.70 -7.25
N ARG A 162 6.33 -11.28 -8.44
CA ARG A 162 7.75 -11.05 -8.66
C ARG A 162 8.23 -9.82 -7.89
N LYS A 163 9.34 -9.94 -7.17
CA LYS A 163 10.07 -8.82 -6.54
C LYS A 163 10.70 -7.90 -7.59
N ALA A 164 10.62 -6.58 -7.37
CA ALA A 164 11.31 -5.59 -8.18
C ALA A 164 12.84 -5.62 -7.92
N ALA A 165 13.65 -5.70 -8.97
CA ALA A 165 15.10 -5.63 -8.91
C ALA A 165 15.57 -4.16 -8.97
N LEU A 166 15.38 -3.41 -7.89
CA LEU A 166 15.88 -2.04 -7.79
C LEU A 166 17.43 -2.04 -7.75
N PRO A 167 18.10 -1.21 -8.57
CA PRO A 167 19.56 -1.08 -8.53
C PRO A 167 20.04 -0.50 -7.20
N ALA A 168 21.27 -0.86 -6.79
CA ALA A 168 21.94 -0.31 -5.61
C ALA A 168 22.44 1.13 -5.85
N CYS A 169 21.50 2.04 -5.99
CA CYS A 169 21.70 3.47 -6.13
C CYS A 169 20.42 4.21 -5.72
N LEU A 170 20.45 5.56 -5.75
CA LEU A 170 19.23 6.35 -5.65
C LEU A 170 18.64 6.55 -7.05
N SER A 171 17.63 5.74 -7.40
CA SER A 171 16.87 5.94 -8.63
C SER A 171 15.85 7.08 -8.43
N ARG A 172 15.80 8.07 -9.32
CA ARG A 172 14.93 9.24 -9.18
C ARG A 172 13.93 9.36 -10.33
N LEU A 173 12.67 9.61 -9.99
CA LEU A 173 11.63 10.02 -10.91
C LEU A 173 11.02 11.35 -10.43
N ARG A 174 11.03 12.35 -11.30
CA ARG A 174 10.25 13.58 -11.16
C ARG A 174 9.16 13.65 -12.22
N VAL A 175 7.95 13.98 -11.80
CA VAL A 175 6.81 14.17 -12.72
C VAL A 175 6.05 15.43 -12.34
N MET A 176 5.45 16.10 -13.31
CA MET A 176 4.50 17.17 -13.02
C MET A 176 3.15 16.60 -12.60
N ASN A 177 2.49 17.27 -11.65
CA ASN A 177 1.12 16.98 -11.31
C ASN A 177 0.20 17.14 -12.54
N PHE A 178 -0.86 16.32 -12.59
CA PHE A 178 -1.88 16.43 -13.62
C PHE A 178 -2.74 17.68 -13.43
N ASP A 179 -3.07 17.99 -12.17
CA ASP A 179 -3.68 19.26 -11.83
C ASP A 179 -2.63 20.37 -11.89
N LYS A 180 -2.76 21.26 -12.88
CA LYS A 180 -1.87 22.42 -13.06
C LYS A 180 -2.22 23.59 -12.13
N THR A 181 -3.37 23.54 -11.48
CA THR A 181 -3.81 24.56 -10.52
C THR A 181 -3.42 24.23 -9.08
N ASP A 182 -3.14 22.95 -8.80
CA ASP A 182 -2.66 22.51 -7.50
C ASP A 182 -1.17 22.83 -7.33
N VAL A 183 -0.87 23.72 -6.37
CA VAL A 183 0.50 24.10 -5.97
C VAL A 183 1.18 23.07 -5.08
N ASN A 184 0.47 22.03 -4.61
CA ASN A 184 1.01 21.05 -3.69
C ASN A 184 2.00 20.11 -4.39
N THR A 185 3.15 19.91 -3.74
CA THR A 185 4.16 18.92 -4.16
C THR A 185 4.16 17.73 -3.21
N TYR A 186 4.58 16.57 -3.71
CA TYR A 186 4.67 15.36 -2.89
C TYR A 186 5.90 14.53 -3.23
N LEU A 187 6.82 14.44 -2.28
CA LEU A 187 8.09 13.74 -2.40
C LEU A 187 8.08 12.52 -1.48
N VAL A 188 8.54 11.37 -1.99
CA VAL A 188 8.72 10.14 -1.21
C VAL A 188 10.05 9.49 -1.57
N LEU A 189 10.89 9.29 -0.56
CA LEU A 189 12.06 8.43 -0.61
C LEU A 189 11.67 7.05 -0.08
N VAL A 190 11.77 6.03 -0.92
CA VAL A 190 11.42 4.64 -0.60
C VAL A 190 12.68 3.79 -0.62
N SER A 191 12.98 3.14 0.50
CA SER A 191 14.16 2.28 0.64
C SER A 191 13.71 0.88 1.06
N PRO A 192 13.64 -0.10 0.13
CA PRO A 192 13.34 -1.47 0.48
C PRO A 192 14.49 -2.05 1.32
N LEU A 193 14.10 -2.87 2.29
CA LEU A 193 15.01 -3.57 3.16
C LEU A 193 15.70 -4.69 2.38
N GLN A 194 17.03 -4.68 2.40
CA GLN A 194 17.84 -5.75 1.80
C GLN A 194 17.55 -7.09 2.48
N GLY A 195 17.68 -8.19 1.73
CA GLY A 195 17.35 -9.53 2.22
C GLY A 195 15.84 -9.86 2.26
N THR A 196 14.97 -8.95 1.82
CA THR A 196 13.51 -9.22 1.74
C THR A 196 13.07 -9.59 0.32
N PRO A 197 12.09 -10.51 0.13
CA PRO A 197 11.31 -11.20 1.16
C PRO A 197 12.16 -12.19 1.97
N SER A 198 11.86 -12.29 3.26
CA SER A 198 12.48 -13.23 4.21
C SER A 198 11.39 -13.96 4.99
N HIS A 199 11.66 -15.19 5.44
CA HIS A 199 10.82 -15.88 6.41
C HIS A 199 11.11 -15.47 7.85
N ASP A 200 12.24 -14.81 8.08
CA ASP A 200 12.64 -14.30 9.39
C ASP A 200 11.87 -13.01 9.71
N LEU A 201 10.97 -13.10 10.68
CA LEU A 201 10.16 -11.98 11.17
C LEU A 201 11.02 -10.88 11.80
N ARG A 202 12.27 -11.18 12.20
CA ARG A 202 13.20 -10.21 12.78
C ARG A 202 13.45 -9.03 11.86
N TYR A 203 13.47 -9.21 10.54
CA TYR A 203 13.60 -8.10 9.57
C TYR A 203 12.46 -7.09 9.70
N GLU A 204 11.21 -7.56 9.84
CA GLU A 204 10.03 -6.69 9.99
C GLU A 204 10.04 -6.00 11.36
N VAL A 205 10.37 -6.73 12.43
CA VAL A 205 10.45 -6.19 13.80
C VAL A 205 11.55 -5.13 13.92
N MET A 206 12.73 -5.37 13.37
CA MET A 206 13.83 -4.38 13.37
C MET A 206 13.44 -3.12 12.61
N ASN A 207 12.70 -3.27 11.51
CA ASN A 207 12.19 -2.15 10.73
C ASN A 207 11.17 -1.30 11.50
N GLU A 208 10.27 -1.95 12.25
CA GLU A 208 9.32 -1.29 13.17
C GLU A 208 10.04 -0.56 14.32
N VAL A 209 11.10 -1.16 14.88
CA VAL A 209 11.94 -0.52 15.91
C VAL A 209 12.60 0.75 15.36
N LEU A 210 13.20 0.68 14.17
CA LEU A 210 13.81 1.85 13.52
C LEU A 210 12.77 2.96 13.27
N GLU A 211 11.59 2.62 12.74
CA GLU A 211 10.49 3.58 12.59
C GLU A 211 10.13 4.23 13.94
N SER A 212 9.92 3.41 14.97
CA SER A 212 9.53 3.90 16.30
C SER A 212 10.54 4.89 16.88
N CYS A 213 11.84 4.65 16.67
CA CYS A 213 12.89 5.54 17.16
C CYS A 213 13.01 6.84 16.34
N LEU A 214 12.67 6.83 15.06
CA LEU A 214 13.06 7.90 14.12
C LEU A 214 11.90 8.76 13.61
N GLN A 215 10.66 8.28 13.69
CA GLN A 215 9.49 8.98 13.13
C GLN A 215 9.30 10.40 13.70
N GLU A 216 9.53 10.57 15.01
CA GLU A 216 9.37 11.86 15.68
C GLU A 216 10.50 12.82 15.28
N SER A 217 11.72 12.32 15.13
CA SER A 217 12.85 13.13 14.66
C SER A 217 12.71 13.57 13.21
N ALA A 218 12.16 12.71 12.34
CA ALA A 218 11.84 13.09 10.95
C ALA A 218 10.81 14.23 10.92
N PHE A 219 9.77 14.13 11.75
CA PHE A 219 8.77 15.17 11.89
C PHE A 219 9.40 16.45 12.45
N ALA A 220 10.09 16.39 13.59
CA ALA A 220 10.70 17.56 14.23
C ALA A 220 11.70 18.27 13.31
N TYR A 221 12.49 17.53 12.54
CA TYR A 221 13.45 18.13 11.60
C TYR A 221 12.76 18.81 10.42
N LEU A 222 11.98 18.07 9.62
CA LEU A 222 11.47 18.58 8.35
C LEU A 222 10.23 19.47 8.52
N ARG A 223 9.36 19.17 9.50
CA ARG A 223 8.10 19.92 9.73
C ARG A 223 8.29 21.10 10.68
N THR A 224 9.05 20.91 11.76
CA THR A 224 9.14 21.91 12.83
C THR A 224 10.34 22.83 12.68
N ARG A 225 11.54 22.29 12.42
CA ARG A 225 12.77 23.08 12.26
C ARG A 225 12.85 23.74 10.89
N GLU A 226 12.83 22.94 9.82
CA GLU A 226 13.00 23.45 8.46
C GLU A 226 11.69 24.01 7.87
N THR A 227 10.53 23.67 8.47
CA THR A 227 9.19 24.16 8.07
C THR A 227 8.78 23.84 6.63
N LEU A 228 9.42 22.87 5.99
CA LEU A 228 9.38 22.62 4.54
C LEU A 228 8.11 21.94 4.04
N GLY A 229 7.26 21.43 4.92
CA GLY A 229 6.06 20.73 4.50
C GLY A 229 4.96 20.83 5.52
N TYR A 230 3.71 20.74 5.12
CA TYR A 230 2.58 20.68 6.05
C TYR A 230 2.31 19.25 6.54
N SER A 231 2.72 18.24 5.76
CA SER A 231 2.64 16.83 6.10
C SER A 231 3.98 16.15 5.88
N VAL A 232 4.52 15.54 6.93
CA VAL A 232 5.79 14.79 6.91
C VAL A 232 5.57 13.48 7.67
N GLY A 233 6.23 12.42 7.22
CA GLY A 233 6.35 11.21 8.04
C GLY A 233 7.46 10.28 7.55
N LEU A 234 8.06 9.57 8.50
CA LEU A 234 8.86 8.38 8.27
C LEU A 234 8.04 7.19 8.75
N TYR A 235 7.95 6.14 7.93
CA TYR A 235 7.16 4.97 8.26
C TYR A 235 7.77 3.68 7.71
N SER A 236 7.54 2.57 8.39
CA SER A 236 7.82 1.23 7.88
C SER A 236 6.67 0.77 6.99
N TRP A 237 6.99 0.03 5.94
CA TRP A 237 6.02 -0.54 5.03
C TRP A 237 6.31 -2.01 4.78
N SER A 238 5.26 -2.80 4.53
CA SER A 238 5.35 -4.23 4.22
C SER A 238 4.35 -4.59 3.13
N LEU A 239 4.80 -5.40 2.17
CA LEU A 239 4.04 -5.94 1.04
C LEU A 239 3.76 -7.43 1.25
N SER A 240 3.31 -7.80 2.46
CA SER A 240 3.10 -9.21 2.87
C SER A 240 2.10 -9.97 1.99
N SER A 241 1.08 -9.29 1.46
CA SER A 241 0.10 -9.88 0.53
C SER A 241 0.55 -9.94 -0.93
N THR A 242 1.75 -9.46 -1.25
CA THR A 242 2.27 -9.50 -2.62
C THR A 242 3.71 -10.01 -2.67
N THR A 243 4.70 -9.12 -2.74
CA THR A 243 6.11 -9.50 -2.96
C THR A 243 6.83 -9.93 -1.69
N GLY A 244 6.19 -9.77 -0.52
CA GLY A 244 6.79 -10.03 0.79
C GLY A 244 7.94 -9.07 1.15
N GLN A 245 8.15 -8.00 0.36
CA GLN A 245 9.16 -6.98 0.66
C GLN A 245 8.68 -6.05 1.77
N CYS A 246 9.62 -5.57 2.58
CA CYS A 246 9.38 -4.47 3.51
C CYS A 246 10.49 -3.43 3.40
N GLY A 247 10.32 -2.29 4.07
CA GLY A 247 11.31 -1.23 4.07
C GLY A 247 10.89 0.00 4.87
N LEU A 248 11.70 1.06 4.78
CA LEU A 248 11.38 2.37 5.34
C LEU A 248 11.05 3.33 4.19
N SER A 249 10.22 4.32 4.47
CA SER A 249 9.96 5.43 3.57
C SER A 249 9.89 6.75 4.33
N LEU A 250 10.38 7.81 3.70
CA LEU A 250 10.26 9.19 4.17
C LEU A 250 9.44 9.97 3.15
N TYR A 251 8.43 10.71 3.58
CA TYR A 251 7.64 11.58 2.70
C TYR A 251 7.53 13.00 3.21
N VAL A 252 7.41 13.94 2.27
CA VAL A 252 7.15 15.36 2.53
C VAL A 252 6.12 15.87 1.52
N SER A 253 5.04 16.48 2.03
CA SER A 253 4.12 17.31 1.25
C SER A 253 4.47 18.78 1.44
N SER A 254 4.73 19.49 0.36
CA SER A 254 5.07 20.93 0.37
C SER A 254 4.21 21.71 -0.63
N GLN A 255 4.53 23.00 -0.83
CA GLN A 255 3.88 23.89 -1.78
C GLN A 255 4.93 24.57 -2.66
N ALA A 256 4.83 24.39 -3.98
CA ALA A 256 5.80 24.88 -4.96
C ALA A 256 5.94 26.41 -4.99
N ASN A 257 4.89 27.14 -4.60
CA ASN A 257 4.90 28.60 -4.50
C ASN A 257 5.58 29.14 -3.24
N LYS A 258 5.92 28.26 -2.27
CA LYS A 258 6.60 28.65 -1.02
C LYS A 258 8.00 28.09 -0.92
N PHE A 259 8.22 26.89 -1.46
CA PHE A 259 9.47 26.16 -1.30
C PHE A 259 9.95 25.60 -2.64
N ASP A 260 11.23 25.80 -2.93
CA ASP A 260 11.89 25.10 -4.02
C ASP A 260 11.93 23.59 -3.71
N SER A 261 11.34 22.79 -4.59
CA SER A 261 11.27 21.33 -4.43
C SER A 261 12.65 20.67 -4.40
N ASN A 262 13.67 21.27 -5.01
CA ASN A 262 15.04 20.79 -4.95
C ASN A 262 15.63 20.95 -3.54
N VAL A 263 15.33 22.07 -2.87
CA VAL A 263 15.72 22.29 -1.48
C VAL A 263 15.01 21.30 -0.56
N VAL A 264 13.71 21.05 -0.78
CA VAL A 264 12.96 20.04 -0.01
C VAL A 264 13.57 18.65 -0.16
N ALA A 265 13.88 18.23 -1.39
CA ALA A 265 14.55 16.95 -1.65
C ALA A 265 15.93 16.88 -0.99
N GLY A 266 16.74 17.94 -1.08
CA GLY A 266 18.05 18.02 -0.43
C GLY A 266 17.95 17.87 1.09
N ARG A 267 16.97 18.51 1.74
CA ARG A 267 16.75 18.37 3.18
C ARG A 267 16.22 16.99 3.57
N MET A 268 15.42 16.34 2.73
CA MET A 268 15.08 14.92 2.91
C MET A 268 16.33 14.04 2.87
N TYR A 269 17.27 14.31 1.96
CA TYR A 269 18.55 13.57 1.88
C TYR A 269 19.47 13.86 3.06
N ALA A 270 19.52 15.11 3.55
CA ALA A 270 20.23 15.43 4.79
C ALA A 270 19.69 14.61 5.97
N PHE A 271 18.37 14.53 6.08
CA PHE A 271 17.74 13.71 7.12
C PHE A 271 18.13 12.23 6.95
N TRP A 272 17.90 11.67 5.77
CA TRP A 272 18.05 10.24 5.52
C TRP A 272 19.50 9.75 5.56
N TYR A 273 20.43 10.46 4.93
CA TYR A 273 21.80 10.00 4.74
C TYR A 273 22.80 10.57 5.76
N ARG A 274 22.41 11.56 6.57
CA ARG A 274 23.34 12.22 7.51
C ARG A 274 22.82 12.27 8.94
N ILE A 275 21.60 12.77 9.15
CA ILE A 275 21.01 12.90 10.49
C ILE A 275 20.57 11.56 11.05
N MET A 276 19.82 10.76 10.27
CA MET A 276 19.33 9.45 10.69
C MET A 276 20.46 8.49 11.08
N PRO A 277 21.54 8.32 10.29
CA PRO A 277 22.70 7.54 10.72
C PRO A 277 23.30 8.01 12.04
N TYR A 278 23.44 9.34 12.22
CA TYR A 278 23.98 9.90 13.45
C TYR A 278 23.10 9.53 14.66
N ILE A 279 21.78 9.67 14.54
CA ILE A 279 20.83 9.32 15.61
C ILE A 279 20.94 7.83 15.93
N VAL A 280 20.93 6.94 14.93
CA VAL A 280 20.94 5.48 15.15
C VAL A 280 22.24 5.02 15.82
N PHE A 281 23.39 5.51 15.35
CA PHE A 281 24.69 5.08 15.90
C PHE A 281 25.01 5.66 17.28
N HIS A 282 24.34 6.75 17.68
CA HIS A 282 24.51 7.37 19.00
C HIS A 282 23.26 7.28 19.88
N LEU A 283 22.33 6.39 19.54
CA LEU A 283 21.08 6.19 20.25
C LEU A 283 21.36 5.77 21.70
N LYS A 284 20.69 6.41 22.66
CA LYS A 284 20.72 6.04 24.08
C LYS A 284 20.01 4.71 24.32
N GLU A 285 20.53 3.90 25.24
CA GLU A 285 19.90 2.64 25.63
C GLU A 285 18.48 2.88 26.17
N GLU A 286 18.25 3.95 26.94
CA GLU A 286 16.94 4.27 27.51
C GLU A 286 15.90 4.62 26.43
N ALA A 287 16.32 5.37 25.40
CA ALA A 287 15.45 5.73 24.28
C ALA A 287 15.10 4.50 23.43
N PHE A 288 16.08 3.63 23.19
CA PHE A 288 15.86 2.33 22.55
C PHE A 288 14.88 1.47 23.35
N ARG A 289 15.08 1.34 24.67
CA ARG A 289 14.20 0.57 25.55
C ARG A 289 12.78 1.10 25.56
N THR A 290 12.61 2.42 25.59
CA THR A 290 11.29 3.07 25.53
C THR A 290 10.55 2.69 24.25
N SER A 291 11.24 2.68 23.10
CA SER A 291 10.66 2.26 21.82
C SER A 291 10.30 0.77 21.81
N VAL A 292 11.18 -0.09 22.33
CA VAL A 292 10.93 -1.54 22.45
C VAL A 292 9.72 -1.81 23.35
N GLU A 293 9.63 -1.16 24.51
CA GLU A 293 8.52 -1.31 25.45
C GLU A 293 7.19 -0.83 24.85
N ALA A 294 7.20 0.30 24.13
CA ALA A 294 6.04 0.80 23.41
C ALA A 294 5.54 -0.20 22.34
N LEU A 295 6.46 -0.80 21.57
CA LEU A 295 6.13 -1.83 20.57
C LEU A 295 5.63 -3.12 21.21
N ILE A 296 6.20 -3.55 22.34
CA ILE A 296 5.70 -4.71 23.10
C ILE A 296 4.27 -4.43 23.59
N ALA A 297 4.03 -3.26 24.19
CA ALA A 297 2.71 -2.86 24.66
C ALA A 297 1.69 -2.83 23.52
N ALA A 298 2.07 -2.27 22.35
CA ALA A 298 1.23 -2.25 21.16
C ALA A 298 0.91 -3.65 20.62
N ASN A 299 1.86 -4.58 20.66
CA ASN A 299 1.65 -5.97 20.23
C ASN A 299 0.84 -6.80 21.24
N LEU A 300 0.92 -6.50 22.53
CA LEU A 300 0.13 -7.17 23.57
C LEU A 300 -1.27 -6.57 23.75
N LEU A 301 -1.53 -5.42 23.13
CA LEU A 301 -2.85 -4.78 23.20
C LEU A 301 -3.92 -5.69 22.59
N GLU A 302 -4.97 -5.94 23.38
CA GLU A 302 -6.12 -6.71 22.93
C GLU A 302 -6.87 -6.00 21.81
N ASP A 303 -7.44 -6.79 20.91
CA ASP A 303 -8.23 -6.24 19.81
C ASP A 303 -9.54 -5.64 20.37
N ALA A 304 -9.63 -4.30 20.36
CA ALA A 304 -10.75 -3.57 20.99
C ALA A 304 -12.13 -3.88 20.38
N THR A 305 -12.17 -4.43 19.16
CA THR A 305 -13.40 -4.84 18.47
C THR A 305 -13.12 -6.06 17.60
N MET A 306 -14.15 -6.86 17.32
CA MET A 306 -14.07 -7.96 16.35
C MET A 306 -13.55 -7.50 14.98
N LYS A 307 -13.90 -6.29 14.55
CA LYS A 307 -13.41 -5.73 13.29
C LYS A 307 -11.88 -5.61 13.28
N VAL A 308 -11.28 -5.17 14.38
CA VAL A 308 -9.82 -5.04 14.51
C VAL A 308 -9.16 -6.43 14.44
N GLU A 309 -9.72 -7.41 15.13
CA GLU A 309 -9.24 -8.79 15.10
C GLU A 309 -9.35 -9.42 13.70
N ILE A 310 -10.49 -9.20 13.04
CA ILE A 310 -10.73 -9.61 11.66
C ILE A 310 -9.69 -8.99 10.73
N ASP A 311 -9.51 -7.66 10.77
CA ASP A 311 -8.59 -6.95 9.89
C ASP A 311 -7.13 -7.43 10.11
N ARG A 312 -6.78 -7.82 11.34
CA ARG A 312 -5.50 -8.45 11.67
C ARG A 312 -5.37 -9.84 11.02
N ASN A 313 -6.35 -10.72 11.23
CA ASN A 313 -6.32 -12.09 10.70
C ASN A 313 -6.37 -12.11 9.17
N LEU A 314 -7.13 -11.21 8.54
CA LEU A 314 -7.21 -11.08 7.09
C LEU A 314 -5.85 -10.80 6.44
N LYS A 315 -4.98 -10.02 7.10
CA LYS A 315 -3.62 -9.78 6.60
C LYS A 315 -2.83 -11.08 6.49
N GLU A 316 -2.95 -11.97 7.47
CA GLU A 316 -2.27 -13.26 7.45
C GLU A 316 -2.91 -14.18 6.43
N ILE A 317 -4.23 -14.22 6.34
CA ILE A 317 -4.96 -15.11 5.42
C ILE A 317 -4.64 -14.80 3.97
N PHE A 318 -4.57 -13.53 3.58
CA PHE A 318 -4.24 -13.17 2.20
C PHE A 318 -2.77 -12.81 1.99
N SER A 319 -1.92 -13.09 2.97
CA SER A 319 -0.47 -13.12 2.81
C SER A 319 -0.04 -14.49 2.28
N ASP A 320 1.06 -14.55 1.55
CA ASP A 320 1.71 -15.84 1.21
C ASP A 320 2.41 -16.45 2.44
N ARG A 321 2.62 -15.64 3.48
CA ARG A 321 3.15 -16.04 4.80
C ARG A 321 2.06 -15.93 5.85
N HIS A 322 1.49 -17.07 6.25
CA HIS A 322 0.46 -17.16 7.29
C HIS A 322 1.08 -17.22 8.69
N VAL A 323 1.21 -16.08 9.39
CA VAL A 323 1.76 -15.99 10.75
C VAL A 323 0.71 -15.42 11.71
N PHE A 324 -0.27 -16.24 12.07
CA PHE A 324 -1.39 -15.81 12.94
C PHE A 324 -0.95 -15.39 14.36
N ASP A 325 0.16 -15.95 14.84
CA ASP A 325 0.83 -15.64 16.11
C ASP A 325 1.91 -14.55 15.97
N ARG A 326 1.86 -13.73 14.91
CA ARG A 326 2.86 -12.69 14.63
C ARG A 326 3.11 -11.78 15.82
N ARG A 327 2.06 -11.31 16.50
CA ARG A 327 2.18 -10.42 17.66
C ARG A 327 3.01 -11.06 18.78
N GLN A 328 2.74 -12.33 19.09
CA GLN A 328 3.47 -13.09 20.11
C GLN A 328 4.95 -13.25 19.72
N ARG A 329 5.21 -13.67 18.48
CA ARG A 329 6.60 -13.83 17.98
C ARG A 329 7.35 -12.50 17.92
N SER A 330 6.69 -11.41 17.51
CA SER A 330 7.26 -10.07 17.55
C SER A 330 7.65 -9.68 18.97
N VAL A 331 6.81 -9.95 19.98
CA VAL A 331 7.14 -9.70 21.40
C VAL A 331 8.33 -10.53 21.86
N GLU A 332 8.41 -11.81 21.48
CA GLU A 332 9.56 -12.67 21.81
C GLU A 332 10.87 -12.12 21.23
N ILE A 333 10.84 -11.67 19.97
CA ILE A 333 11.99 -11.03 19.32
C ILE A 333 12.34 -9.73 20.04
N LEU A 334 11.37 -8.83 20.24
CA LEU A 334 11.55 -7.51 20.88
C LEU A 334 12.21 -7.63 22.26
N ARG A 335 11.80 -8.61 23.08
CA ARG A 335 12.37 -8.84 24.41
C ARG A 335 13.85 -9.25 24.39
N GLN A 336 14.31 -9.85 23.30
CA GLN A 336 15.68 -10.31 23.15
C GLN A 336 16.59 -9.28 22.47
N LEU A 337 16.02 -8.22 21.87
CA LEU A 337 16.79 -7.22 21.15
C LEU A 337 17.71 -6.42 22.07
N LYS A 338 18.91 -6.20 21.57
CA LYS A 338 19.89 -5.26 22.12
C LYS A 338 20.03 -4.07 21.19
N LEU A 339 20.46 -2.94 21.72
CA LEU A 339 20.75 -1.75 20.92
C LEU A 339 21.79 -2.04 19.82
N SER A 340 22.83 -2.81 20.14
CA SER A 340 23.84 -3.24 19.17
C SER A 340 23.23 -3.95 17.96
N ASP A 341 22.20 -4.78 18.18
CA ASP A 341 21.55 -5.53 17.11
C ASP A 341 20.87 -4.58 16.10
N VAL A 342 20.26 -3.49 16.58
CA VAL A 342 19.60 -2.49 15.72
C VAL A 342 20.64 -1.66 14.96
N GLN A 343 21.75 -1.32 15.61
CA GLN A 343 22.83 -0.56 14.99
C GLN A 343 23.54 -1.37 13.89
N ASP A 344 23.82 -2.64 14.14
CA ASP A 344 24.43 -3.54 13.16
C ASP A 344 23.47 -3.80 12.00
N PHE A 345 22.20 -4.07 12.31
CA PHE A 345 21.16 -4.21 11.29
C PHE A 345 21.05 -2.97 10.39
N TYR A 346 21.06 -1.77 10.98
CA TYR A 346 21.03 -0.51 10.23
C TYR A 346 22.28 -0.32 9.36
N ARG A 347 23.46 -0.67 9.89
CA ARG A 347 24.74 -0.59 9.18
C ARG A 347 24.74 -1.46 7.93
N GLU A 348 24.24 -2.68 8.04
CA GLU A 348 24.25 -3.67 6.96
C GLU A 348 23.16 -3.44 5.90
N THR A 349 22.05 -2.80 6.29
CA THR A 349 20.89 -2.58 5.43
C THR A 349 20.88 -1.15 4.87
N TYR A 350 20.35 -0.19 5.64
CA TYR A 350 20.08 1.18 5.15
C TYR A 350 21.32 2.06 4.97
N HIS A 351 22.37 1.84 5.76
CA HIS A 351 23.56 2.70 5.73
C HIS A 351 24.58 2.31 4.64
N ASN A 352 24.54 1.07 4.16
CA ASN A 352 25.48 0.60 3.15
C ASN A 352 25.07 1.09 1.74
N LEU A 353 25.54 2.27 1.35
CA LEU A 353 25.17 2.93 0.08
C LEU A 353 25.56 2.15 -1.18
N GLU A 354 26.57 1.27 -1.12
CA GLU A 354 26.97 0.44 -2.25
C GLU A 354 25.98 -0.68 -2.55
N LYS A 355 25.20 -1.09 -1.53
CA LYS A 355 24.23 -2.17 -1.63
C LYS A 355 22.79 -1.70 -1.55
N GLN A 356 22.54 -0.53 -0.96
CA GLN A 356 21.19 -0.08 -0.65
C GLN A 356 20.49 0.51 -1.89
N PRO A 357 19.45 -0.16 -2.42
CA PRO A 357 18.56 0.46 -3.38
C PRO A 357 17.66 1.51 -2.71
N SER A 358 17.49 2.65 -3.37
CA SER A 358 16.55 3.69 -2.97
C SER A 358 15.81 4.23 -4.18
N LEU A 359 14.55 4.61 -4.01
CA LEU A 359 13.70 5.19 -5.04
C LEU A 359 13.12 6.50 -4.56
N MET A 360 13.50 7.61 -5.19
CA MET A 360 12.90 8.93 -4.99
C MET A 360 11.82 9.15 -6.04
N ILE A 361 10.58 9.37 -5.60
CA ILE A 361 9.47 9.78 -6.47
C ILE A 361 9.01 11.16 -6.02
N GLN A 362 9.03 12.12 -6.94
CA GLN A 362 8.65 13.50 -6.71
C GLN A 362 7.56 13.90 -7.70
N VAL A 363 6.44 14.37 -7.16
CA VAL A 363 5.37 15.02 -7.92
C VAL A 363 5.52 16.53 -7.72
N ASP A 364 5.94 17.21 -8.79
CA ASP A 364 6.14 18.65 -8.85
C ASP A 364 4.86 19.38 -9.22
N ALA A 365 4.77 20.63 -8.80
CA ALA A 365 3.68 21.55 -9.08
C ALA A 365 4.23 22.85 -9.66
N LEU A 366 3.35 23.64 -10.28
CA LEU A 366 3.73 24.96 -10.80
C LEU A 366 3.84 25.97 -9.64
N SER A 367 4.91 26.76 -9.63
CA SER A 367 5.15 27.79 -8.60
C SER A 367 4.32 29.06 -8.80
N ASP A 368 3.97 29.36 -10.06
CA ASP A 368 3.42 30.66 -10.46
C ASP A 368 1.90 30.73 -10.36
N VAL A 369 1.28 29.73 -9.73
CA VAL A 369 -0.17 29.67 -9.54
C VAL A 369 -0.50 30.34 -8.21
N GLU A 370 -1.20 31.47 -8.27
CA GLU A 370 -1.83 32.05 -7.09
C GLU A 370 -2.86 31.04 -6.56
N SER A 371 -2.76 30.71 -5.27
CA SER A 371 -3.69 29.78 -4.61
C SER A 371 -5.10 30.34 -4.71
N THR A 372 -5.87 29.86 -5.66
CA THR A 372 -7.28 30.20 -5.78
C THR A 372 -8.05 29.27 -4.86
N ASP A 373 -8.34 29.75 -3.64
CA ASP A 373 -9.35 29.14 -2.76
C ASP A 373 -10.78 29.32 -3.33
N ASP A 374 -10.92 30.01 -4.47
CA ASP A 374 -12.18 30.22 -5.18
C ASP A 374 -12.46 29.13 -6.21
N ALA A 375 -13.57 28.44 -6.00
CA ALA A 375 -14.17 27.42 -6.87
C ALA A 375 -14.68 27.95 -8.23
N SER A 376 -13.95 28.86 -8.87
CA SER A 376 -14.36 29.54 -10.12
C SER A 376 -13.51 29.18 -11.35
N SER A 377 -12.45 28.36 -11.22
CA SER A 377 -11.67 27.83 -12.37
C SER A 377 -12.24 26.54 -13.00
N VAL A 378 -13.51 26.24 -12.74
CA VAL A 378 -14.20 24.98 -13.07
C VAL A 378 -14.09 24.60 -14.56
N ASP A 379 -13.94 25.55 -15.48
CA ASP A 379 -13.94 25.24 -16.92
C ASP A 379 -12.64 24.57 -17.44
N GLY A 380 -11.49 24.82 -16.77
CA GLY A 380 -10.21 24.18 -17.12
C GLY A 380 -10.06 22.77 -16.54
N SER A 381 -10.41 22.61 -15.27
CA SER A 381 -10.43 21.31 -14.58
C SER A 381 -11.52 20.37 -15.14
N ALA A 382 -12.70 20.90 -15.51
CA ALA A 382 -13.77 20.10 -16.12
C ALA A 382 -13.44 19.57 -17.53
N LYS A 383 -12.56 20.24 -18.29
CA LYS A 383 -12.08 19.73 -19.59
C LYS A 383 -11.04 18.61 -19.45
N ALA A 384 -10.16 18.67 -18.44
CA ALA A 384 -9.21 17.60 -18.15
C ALA A 384 -9.89 16.29 -17.71
N LEU A 385 -11.10 16.36 -17.15
CA LEU A 385 -11.82 15.20 -16.62
C LEU A 385 -12.58 14.35 -17.66
N LYS A 386 -12.68 14.82 -18.91
CA LYS A 386 -13.41 14.11 -19.99
C LYS A 386 -12.51 13.34 -20.95
N THR A 387 -11.20 13.56 -20.91
CA THR A 387 -10.24 12.90 -21.81
C THR A 387 -9.78 11.54 -21.27
N PHE A 388 -9.48 10.61 -22.18
CA PHE A 388 -8.75 9.39 -21.90
C PHE A 388 -7.22 9.57 -22.05
N ASP A 389 -6.78 10.71 -22.57
CA ASP A 389 -5.36 11.02 -22.73
C ASP A 389 -4.80 11.71 -21.48
N TRP A 390 -3.96 10.96 -20.73
CA TRP A 390 -3.38 11.38 -19.44
C TRP A 390 -1.85 11.22 -19.45
N PRO A 391 -1.12 11.86 -20.38
CA PRO A 391 0.31 11.61 -20.57
C PRO A 391 1.10 12.02 -19.32
N LEU A 392 1.89 11.09 -18.79
CA LEU A 392 2.75 11.35 -17.64
C LEU A 392 3.89 12.29 -18.07
N CYS A 393 3.89 13.50 -17.52
CA CYS A 393 4.90 14.51 -17.81
C CYS A 393 6.12 14.32 -16.89
N ILE A 394 7.18 13.70 -17.40
CA ILE A 394 8.46 13.55 -16.68
C ILE A 394 9.23 14.87 -16.72
N VAL A 395 9.73 15.30 -15.57
CA VAL A 395 10.51 16.54 -15.43
C VAL A 395 12.00 16.18 -15.40
N PRO A 396 12.80 16.58 -16.40
CA PRO A 396 14.24 16.34 -16.35
C PRO A 396 14.90 17.22 -15.27
N MET A 397 15.95 16.69 -14.66
CA MET A 397 16.80 17.44 -13.74
C MET A 397 17.82 18.28 -14.50
N SER A 398 17.91 19.59 -14.25
CA SER A 398 19.03 20.40 -14.74
C SER A 398 20.26 20.28 -13.83
N GLY A 399 21.44 20.64 -14.34
CA GLY A 399 22.68 20.66 -13.56
C GLY A 399 22.59 21.56 -12.33
N ASP A 400 22.06 22.78 -12.50
CA ASP A 400 21.91 23.75 -11.41
C ASP A 400 20.93 23.26 -10.34
N GLN A 401 19.83 22.62 -10.73
CA GLN A 401 18.87 22.07 -9.77
C GLN A 401 19.46 20.88 -9.00
N ALA A 402 20.25 20.04 -9.66
CA ALA A 402 20.95 18.92 -9.00
C ALA A 402 21.99 19.43 -8.00
N GLU A 403 22.72 20.50 -8.34
CA GLU A 403 23.67 21.13 -7.43
C GLU A 403 22.96 21.84 -6.27
N ALA A 404 21.82 22.49 -6.52
CA ALA A 404 21.00 23.10 -5.46
C ALA A 404 20.49 22.05 -4.47
N GLU A 405 20.00 20.91 -4.96
CA GLU A 405 19.57 19.77 -4.13
C GLU A 405 20.74 19.23 -3.29
N ARG A 406 21.90 19.02 -3.92
CA ARG A 406 23.12 18.55 -3.26
C ARG A 406 23.60 19.54 -2.19
N SER A 407 23.65 20.83 -2.52
CA SER A 407 24.03 21.91 -1.62
C SER A 407 23.06 22.03 -0.44
N ALA A 408 21.75 21.93 -0.69
CA ALA A 408 20.74 21.88 0.37
C ALA A 408 20.92 20.67 1.30
N ALA A 409 21.38 19.52 0.78
CA ALA A 409 21.67 18.36 1.60
C ALA A 409 22.95 18.51 2.44
N LEU A 410 24.03 19.06 1.86
CA LEU A 410 25.35 19.15 2.48
C LEU A 410 25.49 20.34 3.44
N SER A 411 24.77 21.44 3.20
CA SER A 411 24.81 22.65 4.04
C SER A 411 24.22 22.45 5.45
N VAL A 412 23.51 21.35 5.71
CA VAL A 412 22.96 21.07 7.04
C VAL A 412 24.09 20.73 8.01
N ASP A 413 24.15 21.46 9.12
CA ASP A 413 24.92 21.04 10.29
C ASP A 413 24.17 19.89 10.98
N VAL A 414 24.75 18.69 10.92
CA VAL A 414 24.14 17.47 11.46
C VAL A 414 24.00 17.56 12.98
N ARG A 415 24.98 18.14 13.68
CA ARG A 415 24.95 18.21 15.14
C ARG A 415 23.85 19.14 15.60
N GLU A 416 23.77 20.33 15.02
CA GLU A 416 22.67 21.24 15.33
C GLU A 416 21.32 20.62 14.98
N ALA A 417 21.20 19.98 13.82
CA ALA A 417 19.98 19.31 13.38
C ALA A 417 19.51 18.26 14.40
N VAL A 418 20.42 17.39 14.84
CA VAL A 418 20.17 16.34 15.84
C VAL A 418 19.79 16.94 17.20
N LEU A 419 20.48 18.00 17.64
CA LEU A 419 20.12 18.68 18.90
C LEU A 419 18.72 19.29 18.86
N ALA A 420 18.24 19.72 17.68
CA ALA A 420 16.88 20.24 17.54
C ALA A 420 15.81 19.16 17.40
N CYS A 421 16.10 18.04 16.73
CA CYS A 421 15.08 17.04 16.39
C CYS A 421 15.13 15.73 17.20
N ALA A 422 16.22 15.49 17.93
CA ALA A 422 16.48 14.25 18.65
C ALA A 422 17.30 14.43 19.96
N PRO A 423 17.18 15.54 20.72
CA PRO A 423 18.07 15.80 21.86
C PRO A 423 17.94 14.77 22.99
N SER A 424 16.78 14.14 23.14
CA SER A 424 16.54 13.08 24.13
C SER A 424 17.01 11.69 23.65
N LEU A 425 17.24 11.51 22.35
CA LEU A 425 17.57 10.21 21.78
C LEU A 425 19.07 9.92 21.79
N ILE A 426 19.94 10.94 21.74
CA ILE A 426 21.39 10.75 21.62
C ILE A 426 22.14 10.84 22.94
N THR A 427 23.25 10.09 23.08
CA THR A 427 24.12 10.08 24.29
C THR A 427 24.66 11.46 24.62
N ASP A 428 24.93 11.74 25.90
CA ASP A 428 25.42 13.08 26.29
C ASP A 428 26.85 13.34 25.80
N ALA A 429 27.67 12.28 25.65
CA ALA A 429 28.95 12.35 24.94
C ALA A 429 28.76 12.79 23.46
N ALA A 430 27.79 12.21 22.75
CA ALA A 430 27.45 12.61 21.38
C ALA A 430 26.83 14.02 21.27
N LYS A 431 26.46 14.65 22.39
CA LYS A 431 26.08 16.08 22.43
C LYS A 431 27.29 16.98 22.64
N GLY A 432 28.26 16.56 23.45
CA GLY A 432 29.35 17.39 23.95
C GLY A 432 30.68 17.28 23.20
N ASP A 433 31.04 16.08 22.73
CA ASP A 433 32.34 15.86 22.08
C ASP A 433 32.34 16.42 20.66
N PRO A 434 33.42 17.12 20.23
CA PRO A 434 33.62 17.37 18.82
C PRO A 434 33.71 16.01 18.13
N ILE A 435 32.78 15.76 17.19
CA ILE A 435 33.00 14.74 16.16
C ILE A 435 34.42 15.01 15.66
N PRO A 436 35.32 14.01 15.55
CA PRO A 436 36.54 14.24 14.80
C PRO A 436 36.07 14.83 13.49
N GLU A 437 36.37 16.10 13.23
CA GLU A 437 36.41 16.60 11.87
C GLU A 437 37.50 15.77 11.23
N ASP A 438 37.17 14.54 10.86
CA ASP A 438 37.96 13.79 9.93
C ASP A 438 37.71 14.53 8.63
N LYS A 439 38.48 15.61 8.43
CA LYS A 439 38.49 16.46 7.24
C LYS A 439 38.82 15.65 5.97
N SER A 440 38.98 14.32 6.09
CA SER A 440 39.29 13.36 5.04
C SER A 440 38.14 12.39 4.68
N VAL A 441 37.02 12.33 5.42
CA VAL A 441 35.86 11.49 5.04
C VAL A 441 34.81 12.35 4.35
N GLU A 442 34.87 12.37 3.02
CA GLU A 442 33.85 12.98 2.16
C GLU A 442 32.47 12.39 2.53
N VAL A 443 31.52 13.22 2.96
CA VAL A 443 30.17 12.76 3.31
C VAL A 443 29.48 12.23 2.05
N ALA A 444 29.44 10.91 1.91
CA ALA A 444 28.93 10.26 0.72
C ALA A 444 27.39 10.32 0.67
N LEU A 445 26.85 11.10 -0.27
CA LEU A 445 25.48 10.91 -0.75
C LEU A 445 25.48 9.77 -1.79
N PRO A 446 24.42 8.97 -1.91
CA PRO A 446 24.38 7.92 -2.91
C PRO A 446 24.44 8.50 -4.32
N ARG A 447 24.98 7.70 -5.25
CA ARG A 447 24.89 8.01 -6.68
C ARG A 447 23.41 8.09 -7.09
N ILE A 448 23.02 9.22 -7.67
CA ILE A 448 21.68 9.44 -8.18
C ILE A 448 21.61 9.03 -9.65
N VAL A 449 20.56 8.31 -10.04
CA VAL A 449 20.30 7.87 -11.41
C VAL A 449 18.88 8.25 -11.80
N GLU A 450 18.72 9.10 -12.82
CA GLU A 450 17.40 9.48 -13.33
C GLU A 450 16.68 8.32 -14.00
N ILE A 451 15.35 8.32 -13.89
CA ILE A 451 14.44 7.45 -14.62
C ILE A 451 13.82 8.27 -15.77
N PRO A 452 14.45 8.31 -16.97
CA PRO A 452 13.95 9.12 -18.08
C PRO A 452 12.73 8.49 -18.77
N LYS A 453 12.57 7.16 -18.66
CA LYS A 453 11.50 6.39 -19.30
C LYS A 453 10.94 5.37 -18.32
N VAL A 454 9.80 5.69 -17.72
CA VAL A 454 9.16 4.91 -16.65
C VAL A 454 8.87 3.46 -17.08
N ARG A 455 8.35 3.26 -18.30
CA ARG A 455 8.04 1.92 -18.85
C ARG A 455 9.30 1.09 -19.09
N ASP A 456 10.32 1.68 -19.70
CA ASP A 456 11.59 0.99 -19.95
C ASP A 456 12.25 0.60 -18.62
N PHE A 457 12.26 1.49 -17.63
CA PHE A 457 12.80 1.19 -16.32
C PHE A 457 12.05 0.02 -15.66
N LYS A 458 10.72 0.01 -15.69
CA LYS A 458 9.94 -1.12 -15.15
C LYS A 458 10.25 -2.44 -15.85
N HIS A 459 10.18 -2.48 -17.17
CA HIS A 459 10.22 -3.74 -17.93
C HIS A 459 11.64 -4.25 -18.19
N LYS A 460 12.63 -3.36 -18.34
CA LYS A 460 14.01 -3.72 -18.66
C LYS A 460 14.94 -3.74 -17.44
N VAL A 461 14.61 -3.01 -16.38
CA VAL A 461 15.42 -2.98 -15.14
C VAL A 461 14.73 -3.76 -14.03
N LEU A 462 13.57 -3.31 -13.56
CA LEU A 462 12.93 -3.89 -12.37
C LEU A 462 12.43 -5.32 -12.59
N PHE A 463 11.90 -5.61 -13.77
CA PHE A 463 11.29 -6.89 -14.12
C PHE A 463 11.83 -7.48 -15.43
N ALA A 464 13.13 -7.32 -15.70
CA ALA A 464 13.79 -7.86 -16.88
C ALA A 464 13.47 -9.36 -17.14
N PRO A 465 13.28 -9.80 -18.40
CA PRO A 465 13.08 -11.22 -18.71
C PRO A 465 14.25 -12.08 -18.22
N ILE A 466 13.94 -13.26 -17.68
CA ILE A 466 14.91 -14.15 -16.99
C ILE A 466 16.04 -14.67 -17.92
N GLY A 467 16.01 -14.40 -19.23
CA GLY A 467 17.05 -14.76 -20.19
C GLY A 467 18.20 -13.76 -20.38
N ALA A 468 18.23 -12.63 -19.66
CA ALA A 468 19.22 -11.56 -19.86
C ALA A 468 20.24 -11.38 -18.71
N MET A 469 20.22 -12.25 -17.68
CA MET A 469 21.16 -12.18 -16.56
C MET A 469 21.86 -13.54 -16.38
N ASN A 470 23.18 -13.55 -16.57
CA ASN A 470 24.06 -14.63 -16.15
C ASN A 470 24.07 -14.70 -14.61
N THR A 471 23.65 -15.85 -14.04
CA THR A 471 24.04 -16.42 -12.71
C THR A 471 23.72 -15.56 -11.45
N VAL A 472 23.25 -16.01 -10.29
CA VAL A 472 22.91 -17.28 -9.62
C VAL A 472 21.79 -16.89 -8.63
N ASP A 473 20.71 -17.66 -8.52
CA ASP A 473 20.02 -17.90 -7.25
C ASP A 473 18.89 -18.92 -7.47
N HIS A 474 19.23 -20.18 -7.23
CA HIS A 474 18.29 -21.29 -7.29
C HIS A 474 17.38 -21.25 -6.06
N TRP A 475 16.16 -20.74 -6.23
CA TRP A 475 15.07 -21.06 -5.31
C TRP A 475 14.71 -22.54 -5.47
N ARG A 476 15.19 -23.38 -4.55
CA ARG A 476 14.69 -24.75 -4.38
C ARG A 476 13.32 -24.69 -3.69
N TRP A 477 12.27 -24.91 -4.46
CA TRP A 477 10.94 -25.23 -3.95
C TRP A 477 11.00 -26.59 -3.26
N ILE A 478 10.90 -26.61 -1.93
CA ILE A 478 10.58 -27.83 -1.17
C ILE A 478 9.09 -27.76 -0.89
N GLY A 479 8.30 -28.23 -1.85
CA GLY A 479 6.90 -28.53 -1.61
C GLY A 479 6.80 -29.69 -0.62
N ARG A 480 6.34 -29.43 0.60
CA ARG A 480 5.69 -30.46 1.41
C ARG A 480 4.19 -30.20 1.40
N ASN A 481 3.48 -31.10 0.73
CA ASN A 481 2.07 -31.36 1.00
C ASN A 481 1.97 -31.98 2.41
N GLU A 482 1.83 -31.16 3.43
CA GLU A 482 1.36 -31.62 4.73
C GLU A 482 -0.07 -31.10 4.92
N ALA A 483 -1.02 -32.03 4.86
CA ALA A 483 -2.40 -31.80 5.29
C ALA A 483 -2.39 -31.55 6.80
N PHE A 484 -2.38 -30.28 7.21
CA PHE A 484 -2.46 -29.92 8.62
C PHE A 484 -3.90 -30.13 9.12
N ARG A 485 -4.07 -31.19 9.93
CA ARG A 485 -5.25 -31.36 10.79
C ARG A 485 -5.25 -30.28 11.86
N TRP A 486 -6.30 -29.47 11.89
CA TRP A 486 -6.64 -28.59 12.99
C TRP A 486 -6.67 -29.37 14.31
N ARG A 487 -5.85 -28.98 15.28
CA ARG A 487 -6.05 -29.39 16.68
C ARG A 487 -6.86 -28.30 17.39
N PRO A 488 -7.91 -28.65 18.15
CA PRO A 488 -8.61 -27.69 18.98
C PRO A 488 -7.67 -27.19 20.09
N TRP A 489 -7.67 -25.88 20.32
CA TRP A 489 -7.07 -25.27 21.50
C TRP A 489 -7.82 -25.75 22.76
N PRO A 490 -7.12 -26.08 23.87
CA PRO A 490 -7.77 -26.35 25.14
C PRO A 490 -8.35 -25.05 25.70
N GLY A 491 -9.63 -25.12 26.09
CA GLY A 491 -10.44 -23.97 26.44
C GLY A 491 -9.96 -23.23 27.69
N HIS A 492 -9.90 -21.91 27.56
CA HIS A 492 -10.18 -21.01 28.66
C HIS A 492 -11.53 -20.34 28.37
N LEU A 493 -12.52 -20.70 29.17
CA LEU A 493 -13.84 -20.06 29.22
C LEU A 493 -13.65 -18.59 29.63
N LEU A 494 -13.64 -17.69 28.65
CA LEU A 494 -13.79 -16.25 28.89
C LEU A 494 -15.28 -15.96 29.10
N ASN A 495 -15.63 -15.79 30.38
CA ASN A 495 -16.93 -15.34 30.83
C ASN A 495 -17.08 -13.85 30.50
N CYS A 496 -17.62 -13.51 29.32
CA CYS A 496 -17.93 -12.14 28.96
C CYS A 496 -19.13 -11.65 29.78
N ARG A 497 -18.87 -10.82 30.80
CA ARG A 497 -19.90 -10.06 31.52
C ARG A 497 -20.67 -9.19 30.52
N HIS A 498 -21.99 -9.39 30.50
CA HIS A 498 -22.94 -8.50 29.84
C HIS A 498 -22.78 -7.08 30.36
N ASN A 499 -22.36 -6.15 29.50
CA ASN A 499 -22.64 -4.74 29.67
C ASN A 499 -23.76 -4.36 28.71
N ARG A 500 -24.97 -4.22 29.26
CA ARG A 500 -26.13 -3.65 28.57
C ARG A 500 -25.91 -2.16 28.46
N GLU A 501 -25.49 -1.68 27.30
CA GLU A 501 -25.70 -0.29 26.89
C GLU A 501 -25.69 -0.21 25.35
N GLY A 502 -26.75 0.36 24.79
CA GLY A 502 -27.18 0.21 23.40
C GLY A 502 -26.17 0.67 22.34
N ARG A 503 -25.36 -0.25 21.83
CA ARG A 503 -24.56 -0.03 20.61
C ARG A 503 -25.23 -0.67 19.40
N ARG A 504 -25.40 0.14 18.35
CA ARG A 504 -25.97 -0.23 17.04
C ARG A 504 -25.05 -1.24 16.33
N SER A 505 -25.62 -2.35 15.86
CA SER A 505 -24.93 -3.48 15.22
C SER A 505 -24.74 -3.26 13.71
N HIS A 506 -23.63 -3.77 13.15
CA HIS A 506 -23.24 -3.63 11.74
C HIS A 506 -22.81 -5.02 11.21
N GLY A 507 -23.27 -5.41 10.01
CA GLY A 507 -22.87 -6.64 9.31
C GLY A 507 -22.16 -6.30 8.01
N VAL A 508 -21.04 -6.98 7.68
CA VAL A 508 -20.19 -6.62 6.53
C VAL A 508 -19.83 -7.85 5.69
N ILE A 509 -20.26 -7.89 4.42
CA ILE A 509 -19.77 -8.85 3.41
C ILE A 509 -18.72 -8.15 2.54
N VAL A 510 -17.60 -8.81 2.26
CA VAL A 510 -16.53 -8.24 1.40
C VAL A 510 -16.15 -9.21 0.28
N ILE A 511 -16.58 -8.90 -0.94
CA ILE A 511 -16.05 -9.61 -2.12
C ILE A 511 -14.84 -8.84 -2.62
N VAL A 512 -13.73 -9.54 -2.73
CA VAL A 512 -12.42 -8.96 -2.98
C VAL A 512 -11.85 -9.51 -4.28
N ASP A 513 -11.54 -8.62 -5.21
CA ASP A 513 -10.61 -8.93 -6.29
C ASP A 513 -9.17 -8.76 -5.78
N GLU A 514 -8.24 -9.63 -6.20
CA GLU A 514 -6.88 -9.71 -5.68
C GLU A 514 -5.99 -8.50 -6.02
N LEU A 515 -6.49 -7.52 -6.78
CA LEU A 515 -5.76 -6.28 -7.06
C LEU A 515 -5.59 -5.44 -5.78
N PRO A 516 -4.36 -5.30 -5.23
CA PRO A 516 -4.13 -4.51 -4.03
C PRO A 516 -4.07 -3.02 -4.37
N GLN A 517 -4.78 -2.18 -3.63
CA GLN A 517 -4.48 -0.75 -3.56
C GLN A 517 -4.10 -0.39 -2.13
N HIS A 518 -2.97 0.30 -1.98
CA HIS A 518 -2.49 0.80 -0.71
C HIS A 518 -3.06 2.19 -0.43
N SER A 519 -3.57 2.40 0.79
CA SER A 519 -3.82 3.74 1.34
C SER A 519 -3.10 3.88 2.68
N LEU A 520 -2.32 4.95 2.82
CA LEU A 520 -1.61 5.34 4.03
C LEU A 520 -2.55 6.14 4.94
N HIS A 521 -2.87 5.66 6.15
CA HIS A 521 -3.41 6.47 7.25
C HIS A 521 -2.69 6.10 8.57
N ARG A 522 -2.56 7.08 9.48
CA ARG A 522 -1.86 6.94 10.77
C ARG A 522 -2.39 5.74 11.56
N GLY A 523 -1.49 4.89 12.05
CA GLY A 523 -1.83 3.81 12.99
C GLY A 523 -2.38 2.51 12.38
N GLY A 524 -2.31 2.32 11.06
CA GLY A 524 -2.64 1.02 10.47
C GLY A 524 -2.56 1.00 8.94
N CYS A 525 -1.86 0.00 8.40
CA CYS A 525 -1.99 -0.37 6.98
C CYS A 525 -3.43 -0.84 6.71
N HIS A 526 -4.26 0.05 6.16
CA HIS A 526 -5.52 -0.34 5.54
C HIS A 526 -5.27 -0.69 4.08
N TYR A 527 -5.36 -1.99 3.80
CA TYR A 527 -5.45 -2.52 2.45
C TYR A 527 -6.83 -2.14 1.89
N ARG A 528 -6.86 -1.30 0.85
CA ARG A 528 -8.08 -1.11 0.06
C ARG A 528 -7.95 -1.96 -1.18
N ARG A 529 -8.56 -3.13 -1.17
CA ARG A 529 -8.77 -3.90 -2.40
C ARG A 529 -9.99 -3.34 -3.11
N ASN A 530 -10.20 -3.70 -4.38
CA ASN A 530 -11.51 -3.54 -4.98
C ASN A 530 -12.46 -4.48 -4.21
N ALA A 531 -13.09 -3.90 -3.21
CA ALA A 531 -13.86 -4.57 -2.19
C ALA A 531 -15.26 -3.99 -2.22
N VAL A 532 -16.25 -4.81 -2.57
CA VAL A 532 -17.64 -4.43 -2.34
C VAL A 532 -17.91 -4.69 -0.87
N VAL A 533 -17.92 -3.63 -0.07
CA VAL A 533 -18.22 -3.65 1.36
C VAL A 533 -19.67 -3.22 1.51
N LEU A 534 -20.54 -4.14 1.91
CA LEU A 534 -21.95 -3.82 2.20
C LEU A 534 -22.14 -3.75 3.71
N ASP A 535 -22.52 -2.58 4.23
CA ASP A 535 -22.77 -2.32 5.65
C ASP A 535 -24.27 -2.04 5.88
N PHE A 536 -24.86 -2.59 6.95
CA PHE A 536 -26.32 -2.59 7.17
C PHE A 536 -26.73 -2.22 8.59
N LYS A 537 -27.85 -1.47 8.71
CA LYS A 537 -28.58 -1.18 9.95
C LYS A 537 -30.00 -1.75 9.88
N GLU A 538 -30.45 -2.39 10.95
CA GLU A 538 -31.86 -2.77 11.15
C GLU A 538 -32.70 -1.50 11.37
N ASP A 539 -33.36 -1.04 10.32
CA ASP A 539 -34.74 -0.52 10.32
C ASP A 539 -35.03 0.19 9.00
N LYS A 540 -35.54 -0.56 8.01
CA LYS A 540 -36.57 -0.13 7.03
C LYS A 540 -36.87 -1.25 6.03
N LYS A 541 -38.15 -1.33 5.65
CA LYS A 541 -38.72 -2.24 4.65
C LYS A 541 -37.83 -2.35 3.41
N PHE A 542 -37.55 -3.58 2.99
CA PHE A 542 -36.81 -3.88 1.77
C PHE A 542 -37.70 -3.65 0.55
N THR A 543 -37.37 -2.60 -0.20
CA THR A 543 -37.66 -2.54 -1.64
C THR A 543 -36.30 -2.66 -2.32
N ILE A 544 -36.07 -3.72 -3.11
CA ILE A 544 -34.90 -3.79 -4.00
C ILE A 544 -35.17 -2.79 -5.14
N GLY A 545 -34.86 -1.52 -4.89
CA GLY A 545 -34.74 -0.52 -5.93
C GLY A 545 -33.44 -0.75 -6.69
N ARG A 546 -33.52 -0.86 -8.02
CA ARG A 546 -32.38 -0.93 -8.96
C ARG A 546 -31.58 0.38 -8.96
N THR A 547 -30.91 0.70 -7.86
CA THR A 547 -30.07 1.88 -7.73
C THR A 547 -28.75 1.51 -7.07
N PHE A 548 -27.72 1.29 -7.89
CA PHE A 548 -26.33 1.19 -7.44
C PHE A 548 -25.83 2.56 -6.99
N MET A 549 -26.06 2.92 -5.73
CA MET A 549 -25.52 4.14 -5.13
C MET A 549 -23.99 4.07 -4.91
N PRO A 550 -23.29 5.22 -4.99
CA PRO A 550 -21.85 5.29 -5.19
C PRO A 550 -21.06 5.07 -3.90
N ILE A 551 -20.05 4.21 -3.92
CA ILE A 551 -19.00 4.18 -2.88
C ILE A 551 -17.94 5.22 -3.27
N ASN A 552 -18.05 6.43 -2.69
CA ASN A 552 -17.04 7.47 -2.73
C ASN A 552 -15.74 6.96 -2.08
N SER A 553 -14.61 7.20 -2.74
CA SER A 553 -13.30 6.77 -2.24
C SER A 553 -12.70 7.67 -1.17
N GLU A 554 -13.39 8.72 -0.71
CA GLU A 554 -12.92 9.62 0.36
C GLU A 554 -13.94 9.96 1.45
N ASP A 555 -15.16 9.43 1.39
CA ASP A 555 -16.11 9.54 2.51
C ASP A 555 -16.15 8.21 3.28
N VAL A 556 -15.49 8.16 4.45
CA VAL A 556 -16.14 7.44 5.55
C VAL A 556 -17.32 8.33 5.90
N VAL A 557 -18.53 7.95 5.50
CA VAL A 557 -19.73 8.66 5.93
C VAL A 557 -19.79 8.55 7.44
N TYR A 558 -19.41 9.61 8.17
CA TYR A 558 -19.96 9.85 9.48
C TYR A 558 -21.45 10.10 9.27
N LEU A 559 -22.28 9.08 9.50
CA LEU A 559 -23.70 9.32 9.76
C LEU A 559 -23.80 9.91 11.17
N GLN A 560 -23.51 11.20 11.29
CA GLN A 560 -23.98 12.00 12.41
C GLN A 560 -25.44 12.36 12.08
N TYR A 561 -26.38 11.68 12.72
CA TYR A 561 -27.77 12.12 12.79
C TYR A 561 -28.23 11.94 14.23
N ASN A 562 -28.74 13.05 14.78
CA ASN A 562 -29.27 13.25 16.14
C ASN A 562 -30.06 12.05 16.69
#